data_AF-A0A7X9PPX0-F1
#
_entry.id   AF-A0A7X9PPX0-F1
#
_cell.length_a   1.000
_cell.length_b   1.000
_cell.length_c   1.000
_cell.angle_alpha   90.00
_cell.angle_beta   90.00
_cell.angle_gamma   90.00
#
_symmetry.space_group_name_H-M   'P 1'
#
loop_
_entity.id
_entity.type
_entity.pdbx_description
1 polymer ?
#
loop_
_entity_poly.entity_id
_entity_poly.type
_entity_poly.pdbx_seq_one_letter_code
_entity_poly.pdbx_strand_id
1 'polypeptide(L)'
;KGLYRDTLQCYKKYISLNPDSDKAKEIAGKIVRLEREEPLIAESEENDGVKTKPEFQTVTLADLYIRQGHFSMAAEILETIIQNEPDNELARTTLETVQAAITMQKSTKIDAAQSDFLIATMTRWLENINRLKSNDEKKK
;
A
#
# COMPACT_ATOMS: atom_id res chain seq x y z
N LYS A 1 -10.67 12.16 0.04
CA LYS A 1 -11.11 11.79 -1.33
C LYS A 1 -12.15 10.66 -1.24
N GLY A 2 -13.35 10.93 -0.74
CA GLY A 2 -14.46 9.95 -0.61
C GLY A 2 -15.76 10.39 -1.30
N LEU A 3 -15.91 11.68 -1.58
CA LEU A 3 -17.14 12.27 -2.13
C LEU A 3 -17.58 11.65 -3.47
N TYR A 4 -16.65 11.15 -4.30
CA TYR A 4 -16.97 10.67 -5.64
C TYR A 4 -17.73 9.33 -5.62
N ARG A 5 -17.27 8.37 -4.81
CA ARG A 5 -17.93 7.06 -4.67
C ARG A 5 -19.29 7.19 -4.01
N ASP A 6 -19.36 8.02 -2.97
CA ASP A 6 -20.60 8.30 -2.26
C ASP A 6 -21.64 8.94 -3.20
N THR A 7 -21.20 9.88 -4.06
CA THR A 7 -22.07 10.54 -5.04
C THR A 7 -22.61 9.56 -6.09
N LEU A 8 -21.77 8.68 -6.63
CA LEU A 8 -22.20 7.65 -7.58
C LEU A 8 -23.21 6.67 -6.97
N GLN A 9 -23.00 6.26 -5.71
CA GLN A 9 -23.91 5.35 -5.03
C GLN A 9 -25.28 6.00 -4.78
N CYS A 10 -25.30 7.28 -4.39
CA CYS A 10 -26.54 8.05 -4.23
C CYS A 10 -27.33 8.17 -5.54
N TYR A 11 -26.65 8.43 -6.66
CA TYR A 11 -27.31 8.54 -7.96
C TYR A 11 -27.82 7.21 -8.49
N LYS A 12 -27.07 6.12 -8.32
CA LYS A 12 -27.52 4.77 -8.69
C LYS A 12 -28.78 4.37 -7.90
N LYS A 13 -28.80 4.64 -6.59
CA LYS A 13 -29.98 4.39 -5.74
C LYS A 13 -31.19 5.22 -6.16
N TYR A 14 -30.99 6.48 -6.57
CA TYR A 14 -32.08 7.34 -7.03
C TYR A 14 -32.74 6.81 -8.32
N ILE A 15 -31.95 6.36 -9.29
CA ILE A 15 -32.47 5.79 -10.55
C ILE A 15 -33.24 4.49 -10.29
N SER A 16 -32.77 3.62 -9.39
CA SER A 16 -33.48 2.40 -9.01
C SER A 16 -34.85 2.66 -8.38
N LEU A 17 -35.04 3.81 -7.74
CA LEU A 17 -36.30 4.18 -7.10
C LEU A 17 -37.24 4.95 -8.03
N ASN A 18 -36.73 5.63 -9.06
CA ASN A 18 -37.53 6.45 -9.99
C ASN A 18 -37.08 6.29 -11.46
N PRO A 19 -37.30 5.11 -12.06
CA PRO A 19 -36.74 4.78 -13.38
C PRO A 19 -37.33 5.60 -14.55
N ASP A 20 -38.52 6.18 -14.39
CA ASP A 20 -39.25 6.87 -15.48
C ASP A 20 -39.35 8.40 -15.28
N SER A 21 -38.51 8.96 -14.40
CA SER A 21 -38.46 10.41 -14.18
C SER A 21 -37.55 11.09 -15.21
N ASP A 22 -37.93 12.26 -15.72
CA ASP A 22 -37.07 13.09 -16.58
C ASP A 22 -35.71 13.40 -15.92
N LYS A 23 -35.68 13.50 -14.58
CA LYS A 23 -34.45 13.68 -13.81
C LYS A 23 -33.55 12.45 -13.79
N ALA A 24 -34.11 11.25 -13.98
CA ALA A 24 -33.34 10.01 -14.03
C ALA A 24 -32.46 9.95 -15.29
N LYS A 25 -32.95 10.46 -16.43
CA LYS A 25 -32.17 10.59 -17.67
C LYS A 25 -31.03 11.60 -17.52
N GLU A 26 -31.29 12.72 -16.84
CA GLU A 26 -30.26 13.73 -16.55
C GLU A 26 -29.18 13.18 -15.61
N ILE A 27 -29.58 12.46 -14.56
CA ILE A 27 -28.66 11.83 -13.60
C ILE A 27 -27.88 10.70 -14.27
N ALA A 28 -28.48 9.92 -15.17
CA ALA A 28 -27.77 8.92 -15.97
C ALA A 28 -26.67 9.57 -16.82
N GLY A 29 -26.95 10.71 -17.47
CA GLY A 29 -25.94 11.49 -18.19
C GLY A 29 -24.81 12.00 -17.29
N LYS A 30 -25.15 12.44 -16.06
CA LYS A 30 -24.17 12.85 -15.05
C LYS A 30 -23.32 11.69 -14.55
N ILE A 31 -23.89 10.50 -14.33
CA ILE A 31 -23.16 9.28 -13.98
C ILE A 31 -22.18 8.93 -15.09
N VAL A 32 -22.62 8.89 -16.36
CA VAL A 32 -21.74 8.56 -17.50
C VAL A 32 -20.59 9.57 -17.63
N ARG A 33 -20.88 10.87 -17.40
CA ARG A 33 -19.84 11.89 -17.43
C ARG A 33 -18.86 11.75 -16.28
N LEU A 34 -19.34 11.46 -15.07
CA LEU A 34 -18.48 11.18 -13.92
C LEU A 34 -17.65 9.92 -14.17
N GLU A 35 -18.26 8.79 -14.54
CA GLU A 35 -17.58 7.53 -14.87
C GLU A 35 -16.55 7.68 -16.01
N ARG A 36 -16.75 8.63 -16.94
CA ARG A 36 -15.78 8.97 -17.99
C ARG A 36 -14.70 9.95 -17.52
N GLU A 37 -15.04 10.85 -16.61
CA GLU A 37 -14.12 11.79 -15.94
C GLU A 37 -13.39 11.14 -14.76
N GLU A 38 -13.58 9.84 -14.49
CA GLU A 38 -12.68 9.02 -13.66
C GLU A 38 -11.24 9.38 -14.05
N PRO A 39 -10.53 10.19 -13.23
CA PRO A 39 -9.08 10.08 -13.28
C PRO A 39 -8.81 8.65 -12.88
N LEU A 40 -7.94 7.96 -13.62
CA LEU A 40 -7.41 6.62 -13.38
C LEU A 40 -7.01 6.40 -11.91
N ILE A 41 -8.00 6.28 -11.04
CA ILE A 41 -7.92 5.98 -9.62
C ILE A 41 -8.83 4.75 -9.44
N ALA A 42 -8.65 3.81 -10.36
CA ALA A 42 -8.85 2.41 -10.10
C ALA A 42 -8.15 2.12 -8.77
N GLU A 43 -8.96 1.60 -7.86
CA GLU A 43 -8.54 1.20 -6.55
C GLU A 43 -7.42 0.17 -6.69
N SER A 44 -6.26 0.51 -6.15
CA SER A 44 -5.57 -0.36 -5.21
C SER A 44 -5.59 -1.85 -5.53
N GLU A 45 -4.86 -2.28 -6.54
CA GLU A 45 -4.13 -3.55 -6.46
C GLU A 45 -2.70 -3.35 -6.97
N GLU A 46 -1.81 -4.04 -6.28
CA GLU A 46 -0.37 -3.88 -6.27
C GLU A 46 0.26 -3.98 -7.67
N ASN A 47 1.45 -3.38 -7.78
CA ASN A 47 2.50 -3.80 -8.70
C ASN A 47 2.29 -3.40 -10.19
N ASP A 48 2.72 -2.19 -10.58
CA ASP A 48 3.82 -2.01 -11.54
C ASP A 48 4.09 -0.52 -11.90
N GLY A 49 5.33 -0.10 -11.72
CA GLY A 49 6.04 0.62 -12.79
C GLY A 49 5.92 2.13 -12.97
N VAL A 50 4.84 2.83 -12.62
CA VAL A 50 4.80 4.29 -12.86
C VAL A 50 5.32 5.05 -11.64
N LYS A 51 6.64 5.00 -11.45
CA LYS A 51 7.39 5.95 -10.64
C LYS A 51 7.28 7.33 -11.30
N THR A 52 6.20 8.07 -11.03
CA THR A 52 6.20 9.50 -11.30
C THR A 52 7.25 10.13 -10.38
N LYS A 53 8.47 10.27 -10.91
CA LYS A 53 9.54 10.94 -10.19
C LYS A 53 9.04 12.35 -9.88
N PRO A 54 9.18 12.82 -8.63
CA PRO A 54 8.79 14.17 -8.28
C PRO A 54 9.56 15.16 -9.16
N GLU A 55 8.85 16.15 -9.70
CA GLU A 55 9.40 17.19 -10.58
C GLU A 55 10.53 17.95 -9.89
N PHE A 56 10.46 18.08 -8.56
CA PHE A 56 11.50 18.66 -7.72
C PHE A 56 12.09 17.61 -6.78
N GLN A 57 13.39 17.36 -6.92
CA GLN A 57 14.12 16.40 -6.10
C GLN A 57 15.00 17.18 -5.13
N THR A 58 14.52 17.32 -3.90
CA THR A 58 15.18 18.10 -2.84
C THR A 58 15.43 17.22 -1.62
N VAL A 59 16.44 17.58 -0.82
CA VAL A 59 16.76 16.87 0.43
C VAL A 59 15.55 16.90 1.40
N THR A 60 14.78 17.99 1.41
CA THR A 60 13.54 18.11 2.21
C THR A 60 12.49 17.09 1.79
N LEU A 61 12.36 16.81 0.48
CA LEU A 61 11.45 15.79 0.00
C LEU A 61 11.92 14.39 0.41
N ALA A 62 13.23 14.14 0.36
CA ALA A 62 13.79 12.89 0.90
C ALA A 62 13.50 12.75 2.41
N ASP A 63 13.70 13.81 3.21
CA ASP A 63 13.37 13.81 4.65
C ASP A 63 11.89 13.51 4.91
N LEU A 64 11.00 14.07 4.09
CA LEU A 64 9.58 13.77 4.17
C LEU A 64 9.29 12.28 3.96
N TYR A 65 9.91 11.65 2.96
CA TYR A 65 9.79 10.21 2.72
C TYR A 65 10.39 9.37 3.85
N ILE A 66 11.51 9.80 4.43
CA ILE A 66 12.13 9.14 5.59
C ILE A 66 11.16 9.13 6.77
N ARG A 67 10.55 10.27 7.10
CA ARG A 67 9.57 10.39 8.20
C ARG A 67 8.34 9.53 7.99
N GLN A 68 7.94 9.31 6.74
CA GLN A 68 6.84 8.42 6.38
C GLN A 68 7.23 6.93 6.37
N GLY A 69 8.51 6.60 6.57
CA GLY A 69 9.04 5.24 6.52
C GLY A 69 9.26 4.69 5.10
N HIS A 70 9.15 5.55 4.08
CA HIS A 70 9.36 5.22 2.68
C HIS A 70 10.84 5.33 2.28
N PHE A 71 11.69 4.55 2.94
CA PHE A 71 13.14 4.64 2.79
C PHE A 71 13.63 4.40 1.35
N SER A 72 13.02 3.48 0.59
CA SER A 72 13.40 3.23 -0.80
C SER A 72 13.17 4.45 -1.71
N MET A 73 12.06 5.16 -1.52
CA MET A 73 11.77 6.38 -2.30
C MET A 73 12.70 7.53 -1.91
N ALA A 74 13.02 7.65 -0.62
CA ALA A 74 14.01 8.62 -0.15
C ALA A 74 15.40 8.36 -0.76
N ALA A 75 15.84 7.10 -0.82
CA ALA A 75 17.13 6.73 -1.40
C ALA A 75 17.22 7.12 -2.89
N GLU A 76 16.18 6.84 -3.68
CA GLU A 76 16.16 7.19 -5.11
C GLU A 76 16.26 8.70 -5.37
N ILE A 77 15.61 9.51 -4.53
CA ILE A 77 15.68 10.97 -4.61
C ILE A 77 17.08 11.45 -4.24
N LEU A 78 17.68 10.92 -3.18
CA LEU A 78 19.02 11.29 -2.73
C LEU A 78 20.09 10.89 -3.75
N GLU A 79 19.98 9.70 -4.36
CA GLU A 79 20.87 9.26 -5.44
C GLU A 79 20.82 10.20 -6.64
N THR A 80 19.61 10.63 -7.02
CA THR A 80 19.45 11.56 -8.15
C THR A 80 19.96 12.97 -7.79
N ILE A 81 19.79 13.42 -6.55
CA ILE A 81 20.40 14.67 -6.06
C ILE A 81 21.92 14.60 -6.16
N ILE A 82 22.54 13.51 -5.71
CA ILE A 82 24.00 13.33 -5.77
C ILE A 82 24.51 13.28 -7.22
N GLN A 83 23.73 12.70 -8.15
CA GLN A 83 24.06 12.71 -9.58
C GLN A 83 24.09 14.13 -10.17
N ASN A 84 23.18 15.00 -9.74
CA ASN A 84 23.08 16.38 -10.24
C ASN A 84 24.00 17.35 -9.46
N GLU A 85 24.20 17.09 -8.16
CA GLU A 85 24.97 17.90 -7.21
C GLU A 85 25.94 17.01 -6.42
N PRO A 86 27.10 16.64 -6.98
CA PRO A 86 28.06 15.74 -6.32
C PRO A 86 28.62 16.28 -5.00
N ASP A 87 28.67 17.61 -4.87
CA ASP A 87 29.18 18.31 -3.67
C ASP A 87 28.14 18.40 -2.54
N ASN A 88 26.95 17.83 -2.73
CA ASN A 88 25.90 17.82 -1.72
C ASN A 88 26.19 16.79 -0.61
N GLU A 89 27.03 17.17 0.36
CA GLU A 89 27.38 16.34 1.51
C GLU A 89 26.16 15.92 2.35
N LEU A 90 25.15 16.79 2.43
CA LEU A 90 23.89 16.48 3.12
C LEU A 90 23.17 15.32 2.44
N ALA A 91 23.09 15.30 1.10
CA ALA A 91 22.46 14.21 0.37
C ALA A 91 23.22 12.88 0.57
N ARG A 92 24.55 12.91 0.58
CA ARG A 92 25.40 11.72 0.82
C ARG A 92 25.22 11.15 2.22
N THR A 93 25.36 11.98 3.25
CA THR A 93 25.19 11.56 4.65
C THR A 93 23.78 11.04 4.91
N THR A 94 22.76 11.72 4.37
CA THR A 94 21.37 11.25 4.47
C THR A 94 21.20 9.90 3.76
N LEU A 95 21.78 9.70 2.58
CA LEU A 95 21.69 8.42 1.85
C LEU A 95 22.28 7.26 2.66
N GLU A 96 23.43 7.44 3.31
CA GLU A 96 24.04 6.42 4.18
C GLU A 96 23.10 6.02 5.33
N THR A 97 22.48 6.99 6.00
CA THR A 97 21.53 6.71 7.08
C THR A 97 20.29 5.97 6.60
N VAL A 98 19.79 6.32 5.41
CA VAL A 98 18.63 5.67 4.79
C VAL A 98 18.97 4.22 4.41
N GLN A 99 20.15 3.96 3.85
CA GLN A 99 20.59 2.61 3.51
C GLN A 99 20.74 1.72 4.75
N ALA A 100 21.26 2.26 5.86
CA ALA A 100 21.30 1.55 7.13
C ALA A 100 19.88 1.18 7.62
N ALA A 101 18.93 2.14 7.55
CA ALA A 101 17.54 1.89 7.92
C ALA A 101 16.86 0.84 7.04
N ILE A 102 17.11 0.84 5.72
CA ILE A 102 16.60 -0.20 4.80
C ILE A 102 17.13 -1.57 5.20
N THR A 103 18.42 -1.66 5.52
CA THR A 103 19.07 -2.91 5.92
C THR A 103 18.49 -3.45 7.22
N MET A 104 18.30 -2.58 8.22
CA MET A 104 17.65 -2.95 9.49
C MET A 104 16.21 -3.41 9.27
N GLN A 105 15.41 -2.67 8.50
CA GLN A 105 14.03 -3.04 8.21
C GLN A 105 13.93 -4.40 7.50
N LYS A 106 14.85 -4.68 6.57
CA LYS A 106 14.93 -5.97 5.89
C LYS A 106 15.24 -7.11 6.88
N SER A 107 16.18 -6.91 7.80
CA SER A 107 16.48 -7.88 8.86
C SER A 107 15.27 -8.15 9.74
N THR A 108 14.60 -7.10 10.24
CA THR A 108 13.43 -7.26 11.11
C THR A 108 12.29 -8.02 10.42
N LYS A 109 12.06 -7.76 9.13
CA LYS A 109 11.04 -8.50 8.35
C LYS A 109 11.40 -9.98 8.19
N ILE A 110 12.69 -10.30 8.00
CA ILE A 110 13.18 -11.68 7.91
C ILE A 110 13.00 -12.39 9.26
N ASP A 111 13.38 -11.75 10.36
CA ASP A 111 13.27 -12.31 11.71
C ASP A 111 11.80 -12.56 12.09
N ALA A 112 10.92 -11.60 11.77
CA ALA A 112 9.47 -11.74 11.97
C ALA A 112 8.90 -12.93 11.18
N ALA A 113 9.24 -13.05 9.90
CA ALA A 113 8.80 -14.16 9.07
C ALA A 113 9.30 -15.53 9.59
N GLN A 114 10.53 -15.59 10.11
CA GLN A 114 11.06 -16.81 10.74
C GLN A 114 10.32 -17.15 12.03
N SER A 115 10.02 -16.16 12.88
CA SER A 115 9.24 -16.38 14.10
C SER A 115 7.82 -16.87 13.81
N ASP A 116 7.15 -16.31 12.80
CA ASP A 116 5.81 -16.74 12.40
C ASP A 116 5.82 -18.18 11.89
N PHE A 117 6.83 -18.55 11.10
CA PHE A 117 7.00 -19.92 10.61
C PHE A 117 7.22 -20.92 11.75
N LEU A 118 8.04 -20.57 12.74
CA LEU A 118 8.29 -21.41 13.91
C LEU A 118 7.01 -21.62 14.73
N ILE A 119 6.25 -20.55 14.97
CA ILE A 119 4.96 -20.60 15.70
C ILE A 119 3.96 -21.49 14.95
N ALA A 120 3.83 -21.34 13.64
CA ALA A 120 2.94 -22.15 12.82
C ALA A 120 3.32 -23.64 12.88
N THR A 121 4.62 -23.93 12.82
CA THR A 121 5.14 -25.29 12.93
C THR A 121 4.81 -25.88 14.29
N MET A 122 5.14 -25.19 15.39
CA MET A 122 4.86 -25.67 16.75
C MET A 122 3.36 -25.88 17.00
N THR A 123 2.52 -24.96 16.55
CA THR A 123 1.06 -25.08 16.65
C THR A 123 0.57 -26.36 15.98
N ARG A 124 1.05 -26.65 14.76
CA ARG A 124 0.71 -27.87 14.04
C ARG A 124 1.17 -29.14 14.75
N TRP A 125 2.36 -29.13 15.35
CA TRP A 125 2.86 -30.26 16.14
C TRP A 125 1.99 -30.52 17.38
N LEU A 126 1.63 -29.46 18.11
CA LEU A 126 0.76 -29.56 19.29
C LEU A 126 -0.63 -30.08 18.94
N GLU A 127 -1.24 -29.61 17.85
CA GLU A 127 -2.52 -30.12 17.35
C GLU A 127 -2.45 -31.60 17.00
N ASN A 128 -1.37 -32.04 16.33
CA ASN A 128 -1.20 -33.44 15.97
C ASN A 128 -1.08 -34.33 17.22
N ILE A 129 -0.31 -33.91 18.22
CA ILE A 129 -0.17 -34.63 19.49
C ILE A 129 -1.52 -34.69 20.23
N ASN A 130 -2.26 -33.58 20.27
CA ASN A 130 -3.57 -33.54 20.91
C ASN A 130 -4.56 -34.50 20.23
N ARG A 131 -4.56 -34.55 18.89
CA ARG A 131 -5.37 -35.49 18.11
C ARG A 131 -5.03 -36.95 18.41
N LEU A 132 -3.75 -37.28 18.55
CA LEU A 132 -3.31 -38.64 18.91
C LEU A 132 -3.85 -39.03 20.29
N LYS A 133 -3.70 -38.14 21.28
CA LYS A 133 -4.23 -38.35 22.63
C LYS A 133 -5.75 -38.54 22.65
N SER A 134 -6.50 -37.69 21.95
CA SER A 134 -7.97 -37.82 21.86
C SER A 134 -8.44 -39.11 21.18
N ASN A 135 -7.65 -39.68 20.27
CA ASN A 135 -7.99 -40.93 19.59
C ASN A 135 -7.73 -42.17 20.45
N ASP A 136 -6.73 -42.13 21.34
CA ASP A 136 -6.47 -43.22 22.29
C ASP A 136 -7.54 -43.28 23.40
N GLU A 137 -8.04 -42.14 23.88
CA GLU A 137 -9.12 -42.12 24.88
C GLU A 137 -10.46 -42.63 24.34
N LYS A 138 -10.72 -42.50 23.04
CA LYS A 138 -11.94 -43.02 22.39
C LYS A 138 -11.91 -44.53 22.08
N LYS A 139 -10.74 -45.17 22.23
CA LYS A 139 -10.54 -46.61 21.96
C LYS A 139 -10.57 -47.49 23.22
N LYS A 140 -10.72 -46.90 24.41
CA LYS A 140 -10.92 -47.59 25.68
C LYS A 140 -12.40 -47.61 26.06
#